data_AF-A0A536G6P6-F1
#
_entry.id   AF-A0A536G6P6-F1
#
_cell.length_a   1.000
_cell.length_b   1.000
_cell.length_c   1.000
_cell.angle_alpha   90.00
_cell.angle_beta   90.00
_cell.angle_gamma   90.00
#
_symmetry.space_group_name_H-M   'P 1'
#
loop_
_entity.id
_entity.type
_entity.pdbx_description
1 polymer ?
#
loop_
_entity_poly.entity_id
_entity_poly.type
_entity_poly.pdbx_seq_one_letter_code
_entity_poly.pdbx_strand_id
1 'polypeptide(L)'
;MVGRDRLTPNSLVLLNESLAATNEREGAEIDGSIVRALVETGIKVFFVTHTFELAHRFHLQGRDDTLFLRAERQPDGTRTFRMLEAEPLSTSSPPSHPHPAGG
;
A
#
# COMPACT_ATOMS: atom_id res chain seq x y z
N MET A 1 -22.16 -25.74 13.00
CA MET A 1 -21.57 -24.45 13.41
C MET A 1 -20.21 -24.32 12.73
N VAL A 2 -20.15 -23.72 11.53
CA VAL A 2 -18.88 -23.53 10.80
C VAL A 2 -18.17 -22.34 11.42
N GLY A 3 -17.05 -22.58 12.10
CA GLY A 3 -16.21 -21.55 12.70
C GLY A 3 -15.68 -20.60 11.62
N ARG A 4 -15.77 -19.30 11.87
CA ARG A 4 -15.62 -18.22 10.91
C ARG A 4 -14.15 -17.79 10.71
N ASP A 5 -13.20 -18.71 10.87
CA ASP A 5 -11.76 -18.48 10.67
C ASP A 5 -11.25 -19.41 9.57
N ARG A 6 -11.08 -18.86 8.36
CA ARG A 6 -10.53 -19.58 7.20
C ARG A 6 -9.11 -19.12 6.84
N LEU A 7 -8.56 -18.17 7.59
CA LEU A 7 -7.20 -17.68 7.39
C LEU A 7 -6.22 -18.65 8.05
N THR A 8 -5.58 -19.47 7.23
CA THR A 8 -4.52 -20.38 7.64
C THR A 8 -3.15 -19.84 7.21
N PRO A 9 -2.04 -20.28 7.84
CA PRO A 9 -0.70 -20.05 7.29
C PRO A 9 -0.63 -20.42 5.81
N ASN A 10 0.24 -19.74 5.07
CA ASN A 10 0.40 -19.85 3.61
C ASN A 10 -0.79 -19.34 2.76
N SER A 11 -1.82 -18.75 3.39
CA SER A 11 -2.86 -18.00 2.67
C SER A 11 -2.29 -16.69 2.08
N LEU A 12 -2.95 -16.21 1.02
CA LEU A 12 -2.73 -14.86 0.48
C LEU A 12 -3.95 -13.99 0.82
N VAL A 13 -3.71 -12.85 1.46
CA VAL A 13 -4.72 -11.84 1.72
C VAL A 13 -4.48 -10.63 0.81
N LEU A 14 -5.52 -10.24 0.09
CA LEU A 14 -5.53 -9.05 -0.77
C LEU A 14 -6.35 -7.96 -0.07
N LEU A 15 -5.70 -6.86 0.29
CA LEU A 15 -6.34 -5.68 0.85
C LEU A 15 -6.28 -4.57 -0.19
N ASN A 16 -7.45 -4.12 -0.65
CA ASN A 16 -7.56 -3.02 -1.60
C ASN A 16 -8.26 -1.84 -0.93
N GLU A 17 -7.48 -0.87 -0.46
CA GLU A 17 -7.96 0.34 0.23
C GLU A 17 -8.93 0.04 1.39
N SER A 18 -8.83 -1.16 1.96
CA SER A 18 -9.91 -1.73 2.78
C SER A 18 -9.96 -1.21 4.20
N LEU A 19 -8.97 -0.41 4.62
CA LEU A 19 -8.82 0.10 5.98
C LEU A 19 -8.78 1.64 6.00
N ALA A 20 -9.71 2.27 5.28
CA ALA A 20 -9.86 3.71 5.31
C ALA A 20 -10.28 4.18 6.73
N ALA A 21 -9.39 4.93 7.39
CA ALA A 21 -9.68 5.59 8.67
C ALA A 21 -9.95 7.08 8.45
N THR A 22 -10.79 7.67 9.30
CA THR A 22 -11.04 9.13 9.30
C THR A 22 -9.82 9.95 9.73
N ASN A 23 -8.89 9.31 10.45
CA ASN A 23 -7.60 9.86 10.84
C ASN A 23 -6.48 8.96 10.29
N GLU A 24 -5.73 9.47 9.32
CA GLU A 24 -4.68 8.70 8.63
C GLU A 24 -3.60 8.14 9.56
N ARG A 25 -3.25 8.87 10.63
CA ARG A 25 -2.21 8.42 11.58
C ARG A 25 -2.67 7.28 12.45
N GLU A 26 -3.86 7.41 13.03
CA GLU A 26 -4.46 6.39 13.89
C GLU A 26 -4.85 5.14 13.08
N GLY A 27 -5.38 5.35 11.87
CA GLY A 27 -5.61 4.28 10.90
C GLY A 27 -4.34 3.51 10.59
N ALA A 28 -3.23 4.20 10.31
CA ALA A 28 -1.95 3.54 10.04
C ALA A 28 -1.41 2.72 11.23
N GLU A 29 -1.79 3.01 12.48
CA GLU A 29 -1.40 2.21 13.65
C GLU A 29 -2.19 0.91 13.73
N ILE A 30 -3.51 1.01 13.56
CA ILE A 30 -4.42 -0.13 13.57
C ILE A 30 -4.10 -1.05 12.38
N ASP A 31 -3.97 -0.49 11.18
CA ASP A 31 -3.64 -1.21 9.96
C ASP A 31 -2.30 -1.91 10.07
N GLY A 32 -1.29 -1.21 10.61
CA GLY A 32 0.02 -1.79 10.85
C GLY A 32 -0.03 -2.98 11.79
N SER A 33 -0.83 -2.89 12.85
CA SER A 33 -1.01 -3.97 13.82
C SER A 33 -1.70 -5.19 13.22
N ILE A 34 -2.72 -4.98 12.39
CA ILE A 34 -3.44 -6.05 11.68
C ILE A 34 -2.52 -6.75 10.69
N VAL A 35 -1.84 -6.00 9.83
CA VAL A 35 -0.93 -6.55 8.81
C VAL A 35 0.19 -7.34 9.48
N ARG A 36 0.75 -6.81 10.58
CA ARG A 36 1.79 -7.50 11.34
C ARG A 36 1.30 -8.84 11.89
N ALA A 37 0.11 -8.89 12.49
CA ALA A 37 -0.45 -10.14 13.01
C ALA A 37 -0.67 -11.18 11.89
N LEU A 38 -1.09 -10.75 10.70
CA LEU A 38 -1.22 -11.64 9.54
C LEU A 38 0.15 -12.17 9.09
N VAL A 39 1.14 -11.30 8.93
CA VAL A 39 2.49 -11.71 8.51
C VAL A 39 3.15 -12.64 9.54
N GLU A 40 3.01 -12.35 10.83
CA GLU A 40 3.55 -13.19 11.93
C GLU A 40 2.90 -14.58 11.99
N THR A 41 1.70 -14.76 11.43
CA THR A 41 1.04 -16.08 11.30
C THR A 41 1.37 -16.80 9.99
N GLY A 42 2.33 -16.29 9.21
CA GLY A 42 2.76 -16.89 7.94
C GLY A 42 1.79 -16.64 6.78
N ILE A 43 0.92 -15.63 6.89
CA ILE A 43 0.03 -15.20 5.81
C ILE A 43 0.76 -14.17 4.96
N LYS A 44 0.72 -14.35 3.63
CA LYS A 44 1.23 -13.36 2.69
C LYS A 44 0.18 -12.27 2.52
N VAL A 45 0.58 -11.01 2.67
CA VAL A 45 -0.32 -9.86 2.53
C VAL A 45 0.09 -9.06 1.30
N PHE A 46 -0.86 -8.76 0.43
CA PHE A 46 -0.73 -7.77 -0.64
C PHE A 46 -1.67 -6.61 -0.34
N PHE A 47 -1.10 -5.43 -0.09
CA PHE A 47 -1.85 -4.27 0.36
C PHE A 47 -1.71 -3.12 -0.64
N VAL A 48 -2.82 -2.74 -1.26
CA VAL A 48 -2.94 -1.50 -2.04
C VAL A 48 -3.51 -0.43 -1.13
N THR A 49 -2.72 0.63 -0.86
CA THR A 49 -3.11 1.73 0.02
C THR A 49 -2.71 3.08 -0.56
N HIS A 50 -3.53 4.09 -0.29
CA HIS A 50 -3.18 5.50 -0.51
C HIS A 50 -2.51 6.14 0.72
N THR A 51 -2.52 5.44 1.86
CA THR A 51 -1.98 5.94 3.13
C THR A 51 -0.45 5.85 3.14
N PHE A 52 0.21 6.97 2.81
CA PHE A 52 1.67 7.06 2.84
C PHE A 52 2.25 6.72 4.22
N GLU A 53 1.61 7.17 5.31
CA GLU A 53 2.05 6.92 6.68
C GLU A 53 2.23 5.43 7.00
N LEU A 54 1.29 4.59 6.56
CA LEU A 54 1.36 3.14 6.75
C LEU A 54 2.58 2.56 6.02
N ALA A 55 2.68 2.84 4.73
CA ALA A 55 3.75 2.33 3.88
C ALA A 55 5.13 2.81 4.34
N HIS A 56 5.24 4.08 4.72
CA HIS A 56 6.47 4.68 5.24
C HIS A 56 6.90 4.04 6.57
N ARG A 57 5.97 3.78 7.50
CA ARG A 57 6.28 3.09 8.76
C ARG A 57 6.80 1.68 8.53
N PHE A 58 6.21 0.92 7.61
CA PHE A 58 6.74 -0.40 7.25
C PHE A 58 8.12 -0.30 6.60
N HIS A 59 8.36 0.72 5.77
CA HIS A 59 9.65 0.93 5.13
C HIS A 59 10.75 1.21 6.16
N LEU A 60 10.47 2.05 7.16
CA LEU A 60 11.39 2.35 8.26
C LEU A 60 11.72 1.13 9.14
N GLN A 61 10.89 0.10 9.16
CA GLN A 61 11.18 -1.15 9.89
C GLN A 61 12.27 -1.98 9.20
N GLY A 62 12.54 -1.74 7.91
CA GLY A 62 13.66 -2.37 7.18
C GLY A 62 13.62 -3.90 7.17
N ARG A 63 12.42 -4.50 7.12
CA ARG A 63 12.26 -5.95 7.18
C ARG A 63 12.56 -6.59 5.82
N ASP A 64 13.30 -7.69 5.82
CA ASP A 64 13.64 -8.46 4.61
C ASP A 64 12.44 -9.17 3.96
N ASP A 65 11.31 -9.23 4.66
CA ASP A 65 10.07 -9.89 4.21
C ASP A 65 9.05 -8.92 3.57
N THR A 66 9.45 -7.66 3.35
CA THR A 66 8.57 -6.60 2.86
C THR A 66 9.06 -6.05 1.52
N LEU A 67 8.16 -5.97 0.53
CA LEU A 67 8.44 -5.41 -0.79
C LEU A 67 7.51 -4.22 -1.07
N PHE A 68 8.08 -3.09 -1.46
CA PHE A 68 7.33 -1.88 -1.83
C PHE A 68 7.26 -1.77 -3.36
N LEU A 69 6.04 -1.59 -3.86
CA LEU A 69 5.77 -1.48 -5.29
C LEU A 69 5.01 -0.19 -5.59
N ARG A 70 5.39 0.47 -6.69
CA ARG A 70 4.66 1.63 -7.24
C ARG A 70 4.24 1.38 -8.67
N ALA A 71 3.06 1.87 -9.03
CA ALA A 71 2.63 1.87 -10.42
C ALA A 71 3.48 2.87 -11.21
N GLU A 72 4.09 2.41 -12.29
CA GLU A 72 4.86 3.26 -13.19
C GLU A 72 3.92 4.22 -13.94
N ARG A 73 4.34 5.49 -14.00
CA ARG A 73 3.69 6.55 -14.75
C ARG A 73 4.72 7.17 -15.69
N GLN A 74 4.36 7.30 -16.96
CA GLN A 74 5.19 8.04 -17.91
C GLN A 74 5.16 9.56 -17.60
N PRO A 75 6.15 10.33 -18.08
CA PRO A 75 6.19 11.78 -17.88
C PRO A 75 4.96 12.53 -18.39
N ASP A 76 4.24 11.97 -19.36
CA ASP A 76 2.99 12.48 -19.92
C ASP A 76 1.74 12.12 -19.10
N GLY A 77 1.90 11.37 -18.01
CA GLY A 77 0.80 10.86 -17.18
C GLY A 77 0.20 9.54 -17.64
N THR A 78 0.67 8.96 -18.75
CA THR A 78 0.20 7.68 -19.27
C THR A 78 0.50 6.54 -18.30
N ARG A 79 -0.52 5.71 -18.04
CA ARG A 79 -0.39 4.50 -17.20
C ARG A 79 0.19 3.37 -18.03
N THR A 80 1.27 2.75 -17.54
CA THR A 80 1.88 1.59 -18.20
C THR A 80 1.38 0.25 -17.67
N PHE A 81 0.60 0.27 -16.58
CA PHE A 81 0.14 -0.91 -15.85
C PHE A 81 1.28 -1.82 -15.33
N ARG A 82 2.51 -1.29 -15.24
CA ARG A 82 3.65 -1.97 -14.64
C ARG A 82 3.80 -1.56 -13.18
N MET A 83 4.10 -2.52 -12.32
CA MET A 83 4.49 -2.30 -10.93
C MET A 83 6.00 -2.40 -10.84
N LEU A 84 6.65 -1.36 -10.33
CA LEU A 84 8.09 -1.31 -10.13
C LEU A 84 8.41 -1.30 -8.64
N GLU A 85 9.48 -1.98 -8.26
CA GLU A 85 10.02 -1.89 -6.92
C GLU A 85 10.50 -0.47 -6.66
N ALA A 86 9.92 0.16 -5.63
CA ALA A 86 10.30 1.49 -5.20
C ALA A 86 9.70 1.85 -3.85
N GLU A 87 10.40 2.70 -3.10
CA GLU A 87 9.97 3.19 -1.80
C GLU A 87 8.63 3.94 -1.85
N PRO A 88 7.88 3.96 -0.74
CA PRO A 88 6.66 4.76 -0.61
C PRO A 88 6.91 6.22 -0.99
N LEU A 89 5.96 6.84 -1.69
CA LEU A 89 6.06 8.24 -2.11
C LEU A 89 4.91 9.05 -1.54
N SER A 90 5.22 10.16 -0.88
CA SER A 90 4.25 11.11 -0.32
C SER A 90 3.61 11.99 -1.40
N THR A 91 3.20 11.44 -2.54
CA THR A 91 2.55 12.23 -3.59
C THR A 91 1.04 12.09 -3.50
N SER A 92 0.41 13.06 -2.86
CA SER A 92 -1.05 13.22 -2.81
C SER A 92 -1.63 14.00 -4.01
N SER A 93 -0.86 14.27 -5.07
CA SER A 93 -1.36 14.97 -6.24
C SER A 93 -0.73 14.48 -7.55
N PRO A 94 -1.50 14.37 -8.65
CA PRO A 94 -0.92 14.25 -9.98
C PRO A 94 -0.07 15.51 -10.27
N PRO A 95 1.02 15.41 -11.06
CA PRO A 95 1.73 16.59 -11.53
C PRO A 95 0.72 17.48 -12.26
N SER A 96 0.65 18.75 -11.87
CA SER A 96 -0.14 19.76 -12.56
C SER A 96 0.27 19.76 -14.04
N HIS A 97 -0.70 19.53 -14.94
CA HIS A 97 -0.47 19.67 -16.37
C HIS A 97 0.16 21.04 -16.64
N PRO A 98 1.28 21.12 -17.39
CA PRO A 98 1.74 22.40 -17.90
C PRO A 98 0.64 22.94 -18.82
N HIS A 99 0.07 24.08 -18.44
CA HIS A 99 -0.83 24.85 -19.29
C HIS A 99 -0.09 25.07 -20.63
N PRO A 100 -0.66 24.71 -21.79
CA PRO A 100 -0.06 25.13 -23.05
C PRO A 100 -0.10 26.66 -23.06
N ALA A 101 1.07 27.28 -23.16
CA ALA A 101 1.19 28.70 -23.44
C ALA A 101 0.55 28.92 -24.82
N GLY A 102 -0.68 29.46 -24.82
CA GLY A 102 -1.34 29.91 -26.02
C GLY A 102 -0.57 31.08 -26.61
N GLY A 103 -0.18 30.95 -27.88
CA GLY A 103 0.23 32.06 -28.74
C GLY A 103 -0.95 32.78 -29.34
#